data_AF-A0A372LMK1-F1
#
_entry.id   AF-A0A372LMK1-F1
#
_cell.length_a   1.000
_cell.length_b   1.000
_cell.length_c   1.000
_cell.angle_alpha   90.00
_cell.angle_beta   90.00
_cell.angle_gamma   90.00
#
_symmetry.space_group_name_H-M   'P 1'
#
loop_
_entity.id
_entity.type
_entity.pdbx_description
1 polymer ?
#
loop_
_entity_poly.entity_id
_entity_poly.type
_entity_poly.pdbx_seq_one_letter_code
_entity_poly.pdbx_strand_id
1 'polypeptide(L)' 'MDKDKLFQRAHSMIMSSSKNPKQMTISTVKLADILGVEFSEVDRGLRELVEEGRLQKERMTEPPHHDLYFLPQNKTS' A
#
# COMPACT_ATOMS: atom_id res chain seq x y z
N MET A 1 10.42 8.29 -6.76
CA MET A 1 9.22 7.96 -7.56
C MET A 1 8.15 9.04 -7.39
N ASP A 2 7.36 9.29 -8.43
CA ASP A 2 6.15 10.12 -8.38
C ASP A 2 5.07 9.45 -7.49
N LYS A 3 4.56 10.18 -6.50
CA LYS A 3 3.60 9.68 -5.51
C LYS A 3 2.26 9.28 -6.11
N ASP A 4 1.77 10.00 -7.12
CA ASP A 4 0.52 9.66 -7.77
C ASP A 4 0.66 8.38 -8.60
N LYS A 5 1.82 8.18 -9.24
CA LYS A 5 2.12 6.88 -9.88
C LYS A 5 2.17 5.76 -8.83
N LEU A 6 2.76 5.99 -7.66
CA LEU A 6 2.80 4.98 -6.60
C LEU A 6 1.40 4.64 -6.10
N PHE A 7 0.57 5.65 -5.88
CA PHE A 7 -0.83 5.46 -5.50
C PHE A 7 -1.62 4.67 -6.55
N GLN A 8 -1.49 5.02 -7.84
CA GLN A 8 -2.17 4.30 -8.92
C GLN A 8 -1.76 2.81 -8.94
N ARG A 9 -0.47 2.52 -8.76
CA ARG A 9 0.02 1.13 -8.68
C ARG A 9 -0.56 0.40 -7.47
N ALA A 10 -0.50 1.00 -6.28
CA ALA A 10 -1.06 0.43 -5.06
C ALA A 10 -2.58 0.20 -5.20
N HIS A 11 -3.31 1.17 -5.74
CA HIS A 11 -4.74 1.09 -6.01
C HIS A 11 -5.07 -0.07 -6.95
N SER A 12 -4.37 -0.20 -8.08
CA SER A 12 -4.55 -1.33 -9.00
C SER A 12 -4.29 -2.67 -8.32
N MET A 13 -3.23 -2.79 -7.52
CA MET A 13 -2.88 -4.01 -6.78
C MET A 13 -3.95 -4.38 -5.73
N ILE A 14 -4.46 -3.39 -4.99
CA ILE A 14 -5.56 -3.58 -4.03
C ILE A 14 -6.82 -4.05 -4.77
N MET A 15 -7.16 -3.40 -5.89
CA MET A 15 -8.36 -3.74 -6.67
C MET A 15 -8.29 -5.13 -7.31
N SER A 16 -7.12 -5.54 -7.79
CA SER A 16 -6.89 -6.88 -8.33
C SER A 16 -6.79 -7.98 -7.27
N SER A 17 -6.72 -7.61 -5.99
CA SER A 17 -6.64 -8.57 -4.88
C SER A 17 -7.91 -9.41 -4.79
N SER A 18 -7.72 -10.72 -4.62
CA SER A 18 -8.78 -11.69 -4.33
C SER A 18 -9.16 -11.74 -2.84
N LYS A 19 -8.44 -10.99 -1.98
CA LYS A 19 -8.72 -10.91 -0.54
C LYS A 19 -9.98 -10.10 -0.26
N ASN A 20 -10.66 -10.46 0.82
CA ASN A 20 -11.82 -9.74 1.37
C ASN A 20 -11.56 -9.41 2.85
N PRO A 21 -11.46 -8.12 3.23
CA PRO A 21 -11.56 -6.94 2.36
C PRO A 21 -10.40 -6.84 1.35
N LYS A 22 -10.62 -6.08 0.27
CA LYS A 22 -9.60 -5.86 -0.76
C LYS A 22 -8.40 -5.16 -0.14
N GLN A 23 -7.25 -5.81 -0.23
CA GLN A 23 -6.01 -5.33 0.38
C GLN A 23 -4.79 -5.76 -0.42
N MET A 24 -3.74 -4.96 -0.35
CA MET A 24 -2.42 -5.30 -0.82
C MET A 24 -1.61 -5.87 0.35
N THR A 25 -1.00 -7.04 0.14
CA THR A 25 -0.08 -7.67 1.11
C THR A 25 1.26 -7.87 0.41
N ILE A 26 2.12 -6.86 0.49
CA ILE A 26 3.46 -6.88 -0.09
C ILE A 26 4.40 -6.09 0.81
N SER A 27 5.64 -6.56 0.97
CA SER A 27 6.65 -5.76 1.68
C SER A 27 7.07 -4.57 0.83
N THR A 28 7.40 -3.45 1.48
CA THR A 28 7.92 -2.25 0.81
C THR A 28 9.17 -2.56 -0.02
N VAL A 29 10.04 -3.44 0.48
CA VAL A 29 11.23 -3.92 -0.27
C VAL A 29 10.82 -4.59 -1.57
N LYS A 30 9.87 -5.53 -1.52
CA LYS A 30 9.44 -6.25 -2.73
C LYS A 30 8.73 -5.32 -3.70
N LEU A 31 7.99 -4.33 -3.21
CA LEU A 31 7.36 -3.33 -4.06
C LEU A 31 8.39 -2.44 -4.76
N ALA A 32 9.46 -2.04 -4.07
CA ALA A 32 10.58 -1.31 -4.66
C ALA A 32 11.25 -2.11 -5.78
N ASP A 33 11.51 -3.41 -5.57
CA ASP A 33 12.04 -4.30 -6.59
C ASP A 33 11.15 -4.37 -7.84
N ILE A 34 9.83 -4.52 -7.65
CA ILE A 34 8.86 -4.60 -8.76
C ILE A 34 8.80 -3.29 -9.55
N LEU A 35 8.90 -2.16 -8.86
CA LEU A 35 8.82 -0.84 -9.46
C LEU A 35 10.16 -0.35 -10.02
N GLY A 36 11.26 -1.05 -9.73
CA GLY A 36 12.61 -0.69 -10.18
C GLY A 36 13.09 0.64 -9.60
N VAL A 37 12.73 0.92 -8.34
CA VAL A 37 13.04 2.18 -7.64
C VAL A 37 13.66 1.89 -6.27
N GLU A 38 14.27 2.91 -5.66
CA GLU A 38 14.87 2.80 -4.35
C GLU A 38 13.84 2.54 -3.25
N PHE A 39 14.20 1.68 -2.29
CA PHE A 39 13.36 1.37 -1.13
C PHE A 39 12.89 2.63 -0.39
N SER A 40 13.80 3.58 -0.18
CA SER A 40 13.53 4.83 0.54
C SER A 40 12.47 5.69 -0.15
N GLU A 41 12.38 5.64 -1.48
CA GLU A 41 11.37 6.37 -2.23
C GLU A 41 9.98 5.75 -2.10
N VAL A 42 9.90 4.42 -2.09
CA VAL A 42 8.63 3.70 -1.89
C VAL A 42 8.16 3.83 -0.45
N ASP A 43 9.05 3.67 0.52
CA ASP A 43 8.73 3.80 1.94
C ASP A 43 8.18 5.19 2.26
N ARG A 44 8.90 6.23 1.83
CA ARG A 44 8.45 7.63 1.98
C ARG A 44 7.10 7.86 1.29
N GLY A 45 6.96 7.42 0.04
CA GLY A 45 5.71 7.62 -0.71
C GLY A 45 4.51 6.91 -0.10
N LEU A 46 4.66 5.66 0.35
CA LEU A 46 3.60 4.93 1.05
C LEU A 46 3.22 5.60 2.37
N ARG A 47 4.23 6.08 3.13
CA ARG A 47 3.99 6.81 4.38
C ARG A 47 3.21 8.09 4.13
N GLU A 48 3.61 8.90 3.16
CA GLU A 48 2.89 10.13 2.79
C GLU A 48 1.45 9.83 2.36
N LEU A 49 1.21 8.78 1.57
CA LEU A 49 -0.13 8.37 1.17
C LEU A 49 -1.01 7.94 2.35
N VAL A 50 -0.41 7.37 3.40
CA VAL A 50 -1.11 7.03 4.64
C VAL A 50 -1.40 8.28 5.47
N GLU A 51 -0.43 9.19 5.60
CA GLU A 51 -0.58 10.46 6.30
C GLU A 51 -1.65 11.36 5.63
N GLU A 52 -1.75 11.33 4.30
CA GLU A 52 -2.79 12.01 3.51
C GLU A 52 -4.17 11.33 3.58
N GLY A 53 -4.26 10.15 4.19
CA GLY A 53 -5.49 9.35 4.25
C GLY A 53 -5.90 8.73 2.91
N ARG A 54 -5.03 8.74 1.89
CA ARG A 54 -5.25 8.07 0.59
C ARG A 54 -5.07 6.56 0.69
N LEU A 55 -4.26 6.09 1.63
CA LEU A 55 -4.11 4.68 1.99
C LEU A 55 -4.30 4.50 3.51
N GLN A 56 -4.70 3.29 3.90
CA GLN A 56 -4.63 2.86 5.30
C GLN A 56 -3.60 1.74 5.42
N LYS A 57 -2.81 1.76 6.49
CA LYS A 57 -1.80 0.74 6.79
C LYS A 57 -2.17 0.01 8.08
N GLU A 58 -2.22 -1.31 8.01
CA GLU A 58 -2.26 -2.17 9.20
C GLU A 58 -1.08 -3.13 9.17
N ARG A 59 -0.69 -3.63 10.34
CA ARG A 59 0.33 -4.65 10.46
C ARG A 59 -0.31 -5.93 10.96
N MET A 60 -0.05 -7.05 10.30
CA MET A 60 -0.49 -8.34 10.82
C MET A 60 0.11 -8.60 12.20
N THR A 61 -0.75 -8.82 13.18
CA THR A 61 -0.38 -9.17 14.56
C THR A 61 0.24 -10.56 14.62
N GLU A 62 -0.09 -11.43 13.65
CA GLU A 62 0.45 -12.77 13.54
C GLU A 62 1.58 -12.86 12.49
N PRO A 63 2.58 -13.75 12.69
CA PRO A 63 3.57 -14.07 11.68
C PRO A 63 2.89 -14.42 10.34
N PRO A 64 3.35 -13.87 9.20
CA PRO A 64 4.69 -13.30 8.99
C PRO A 64 4.82 -11.79 9.23
N HIS A 65 3.91 -11.15 9.98
CA HIS A 65 3.93 -9.70 10.29
C HIS A 65 3.96 -8.80 9.05
N HIS A 66 3.26 -9.19 8.00
CA HIS A 66 3.18 -8.39 6.78
C HIS A 66 2.46 -7.06 7.02
N ASP A 67 2.93 -6.03 6.33
CA ASP A 67 2.19 -4.79 6.17
C ASP A 67 1.02 -5.01 5.19
N LEU A 68 -0.15 -4.53 5.59
CA LEU A 68 -1.38 -4.55 4.83
C LEU A 68 -1.73 -3.12 4.46
N TYR A 69 -2.02 -2.89 3.18
CA TYR A 69 -2.47 -1.61 2.68
C TYR A 69 -3.89 -1.72 2.10
N PHE A 70 -4.74 -0.78 2.47
CA PHE A 70 -6.13 -0.70 2.07
C PHE A 70 -6.41 0.66 1.44
N LEU A 71 -7.44 0.70 0.60
CA LEU A 71 -8.06 1.98 0.26
C LEU A 71 -8.99 2.39 1.40
N PRO A 72 -9.06 3.69 1.75
CA PRO A 72 -10.03 4.18 2.71
C PRO A 72 -11.43 3.83 2.22
N GLN A 73 -12.21 3.14 3.05
CA GLN A 73 -13.63 2.98 2.77
C GLN A 73 -14.28 4.36 3.01
N ASN A 74 -14.89 4.95 1.97
CA ASN A 74 -15.74 6.11 2.17
C ASN A 74 -16.80 5.74 3.22
N LYS A 75 -16.64 6.24 4.44
CA LYS A 75 -17.76 6.35 5.37
C LYS A 75 -18.66 7.44 4.79
N THR A 76 -19.53 7.07 3.86
CA THR A 76 -20.74 7.84 3.62
C THR A 76 -21.56 7.74 4.90
N SER A 77 -21.36 8.72 5.79
CA SER A 77 -22.27 9.02 6.90
C SER A 77 -23.58 9.58 6.37
#